data_AF-A0A1H9U8D3-F1
#
_entry.id   AF-A0A1H9U8D3-F1
#
_cell.length_a   1.000
_cell.length_b   1.000
_cell.length_c   1.000
_cell.angle_alpha   90.00
_cell.angle_beta   90.00
_cell.angle_gamma   90.00
#
_symmetry.space_group_name_H-M   'P 1'
#
loop_
_entity.id
_entity.type
_entity.pdbx_description
1 polymer ?
#
loop_
_entity_poly.entity_id
_entity_poly.type
_entity_poly.pdbx_seq_one_letter_code
_entity_poly.pdbx_strand_id
1 'polypeptide(L)'
;MRMAAVIVVSILLVISMSTLAEMAASTDGLSVQAVYKKEASLSFLTDLESSFYSAYSLHNNLDLQIRKAGHFVIYGVIALLIFFTTPVKKLWERGLSGAASSTLIGLIDEIHQYFLISRSGRILDVYINAAGSLTFATAACVGYLIFRKLEIKKTAEAGAHREKALPKSM
;
A
#
# COMPACT_ATOMS: atom_id res chain seq x y z
N MET A 1 0.62 6.17 18.46
CA MET A 1 1.93 5.49 18.40
C MET A 1 1.95 4.33 17.40
N ARG A 2 0.99 3.39 17.43
CA ARG A 2 0.99 2.21 16.53
C ARG A 2 0.96 2.56 15.03
N MET A 3 0.05 3.42 14.60
CA MET A 3 -0.06 3.84 13.19
C MET A 3 1.20 4.54 12.67
N ALA A 4 1.75 5.49 13.45
CA ALA A 4 2.96 6.21 13.06
C ALA A 4 4.18 5.27 12.90
N ALA A 5 4.34 4.32 13.83
CA ALA A 5 5.39 3.31 13.71
C ALA A 5 5.22 2.44 12.45
N VAL A 6 3.99 2.02 12.13
CA VAL A 6 3.70 1.26 10.90
C VAL A 6 4.07 2.06 9.65
N ILE A 7 3.73 3.35 9.60
CA ILE A 7 4.10 4.22 8.47
C ILE A 7 5.61 4.31 8.32
N VAL A 8 6.34 4.64 9.41
CA VAL A 8 7.80 4.78 9.38
C VAL A 8 8.47 3.46 8.96
N VAL A 9 8.07 2.35 9.56
CA VAL A 9 8.62 1.02 9.22
C VAL A 9 8.31 0.66 7.77
N SER A 10 7.11 0.97 7.27
CA SER A 10 6.76 0.70 5.87
C SER A 10 7.63 1.49 4.89
N ILE A 11 7.87 2.79 5.17
CA ILE A 11 8.77 3.63 4.35
C ILE A 11 10.18 3.04 4.34
N LEU A 12 10.73 2.73 5.51
CA LEU A 12 12.07 2.16 5.63
C LEU A 12 12.19 0.83 4.89
N LEU A 13 11.18 -0.04 5.02
CA LEU A 13 11.18 -1.36 4.40
C LEU A 13 11.09 -1.25 2.88
N VAL A 14 10.21 -0.40 2.36
CA VAL A 14 10.05 -0.23 0.91
C VAL A 14 11.33 0.36 0.30
N ILE A 15 11.90 1.42 0.87
CA ILE A 15 13.17 2.00 0.41
C ILE A 15 14.28 0.94 0.46
N SER A 16 14.38 0.18 1.55
CA SER A 16 15.40 -0.87 1.71
C SER A 16 15.24 -2.00 0.70
N MET A 17 14.01 -2.39 0.37
CA MET A 17 13.75 -3.41 -0.64
C MET A 17 14.09 -2.90 -2.04
N SER A 18 13.76 -1.65 -2.36
CA SER A 18 14.12 -1.02 -3.64
C SER A 18 15.63 -0.91 -3.82
N THR A 19 16.38 -0.47 -2.79
CA THR A 19 17.85 -0.42 -2.84
C THR A 19 18.47 -1.81 -2.89
N LEU A 20 17.99 -2.76 -2.08
CA LEU A 20 18.55 -4.12 -2.05
C LEU A 20 18.32 -4.85 -3.37
N ALA A 21 17.17 -4.67 -4.01
CA ALA A 21 16.89 -5.24 -5.33
C ALA A 21 17.82 -4.69 -6.41
N GLU A 22 18.15 -3.39 -6.34
CA GLU A 22 19.10 -2.75 -7.25
C GLU A 22 20.52 -3.26 -7.01
N MET A 23 20.94 -3.38 -5.75
CA MET A 23 22.25 -3.90 -5.35
C MET A 23 22.41 -5.38 -5.71
N ALA A 24 21.34 -6.17 -5.61
CA ALA A 24 21.36 -7.58 -6.02
C ALA A 24 21.53 -7.75 -7.54
N ALA A 25 21.16 -6.73 -8.32
CA ALA A 25 21.30 -6.73 -9.78
C ALA A 25 22.62 -6.07 -10.25
N SER A 26 23.38 -5.42 -9.38
CA SER A 26 24.61 -4.71 -9.74
C SER A 26 25.83 -5.65 -9.75
N THR A 27 26.78 -5.39 -10.64
CA THR A 27 28.05 -6.14 -10.74
C THR A 27 29.11 -5.66 -9.72
N ASP A 28 28.95 -4.47 -9.17
CA ASP A 28 29.91 -3.80 -8.26
C ASP A 28 29.75 -4.20 -6.77
N GLY A 29 28.90 -5.19 -6.48
CA GLY A 29 28.70 -5.74 -5.12
C GLY A 29 27.82 -4.87 -4.20
N LEU A 30 27.94 -5.07 -2.88
CA LEU A 30 27.07 -4.50 -1.83
C LEU A 30 27.28 -2.98 -1.56
N SER A 31 27.86 -2.22 -2.50
CA SER A 31 28.00 -0.77 -2.31
C SER A 31 26.68 -0.05 -2.60
N VAL A 32 26.08 0.52 -1.55
CA VAL A 32 24.86 1.33 -1.67
C VAL A 32 25.09 2.53 -2.58
N GLN A 33 26.27 3.16 -2.55
CA GLN A 33 26.54 4.34 -3.39
C GLN A 33 26.65 3.99 -4.87
N ALA A 34 27.06 2.76 -5.19
CA ALA A 34 27.20 2.30 -6.58
C ALA A 34 25.85 2.15 -7.30
N VAL A 35 24.72 2.15 -6.56
CA VAL A 35 23.39 1.98 -7.15
C VAL A 35 22.59 3.29 -7.32
N TYR A 36 23.13 4.42 -6.88
CA TYR A 36 22.52 5.75 -7.06
C TYR A 36 23.16 6.52 -8.21
N LYS A 37 22.32 7.25 -8.95
CA LYS A 37 22.74 8.19 -9.99
C LYS A 37 23.54 9.34 -9.35
N LYS A 38 24.74 9.60 -9.85
CA LYS A 38 25.65 10.64 -9.31
C LYS A 38 25.08 12.06 -9.40
N GLU A 39 24.33 12.35 -10.46
CA GLU A 39 23.81 13.70 -10.77
C GLU A 39 22.28 13.80 -10.64
N ALA A 40 21.65 12.96 -9.82
CA ALA A 40 20.20 13.02 -9.64
C ALA A 40 19.80 14.22 -8.76
N SER A 41 18.79 14.96 -9.22
CA SER A 41 18.24 16.13 -8.52
C SER A 41 16.72 16.11 -8.58
N LEU A 42 16.04 16.79 -7.65
CA LEU A 42 14.57 16.87 -7.62
C LEU A 42 13.95 17.73 -8.75
N SER A 43 14.77 18.31 -9.63
CA SER A 43 14.29 19.12 -10.76
C SER A 43 13.38 18.34 -11.72
N PHE A 44 13.50 17.01 -11.75
CA PHE A 44 12.62 16.13 -12.53
C PHE A 44 11.14 16.29 -12.16
N LEU A 45 10.82 16.72 -10.93
CA LEU A 45 9.43 16.93 -10.49
C LEU A 45 8.76 18.13 -11.17
N THR A 46 9.55 19.05 -11.70
CA THR A 46 9.05 20.22 -12.43
C THR A 46 9.26 20.09 -13.94
N ASP A 47 10.09 19.15 -14.36
CA ASP A 47 10.33 18.84 -15.76
C ASP A 47 9.34 17.78 -16.25
N LEU A 48 8.30 18.26 -16.95
CA LEU A 48 7.26 17.40 -17.55
C LEU A 48 7.79 16.50 -18.67
N GLU A 49 8.98 16.78 -19.22
CA GLU A 49 9.63 15.93 -20.21
C GLU A 49 10.49 14.83 -19.56
N SER A 50 10.67 14.88 -18.24
CA SER A 50 11.48 13.90 -17.52
C SER A 50 10.91 12.48 -17.63
N SER A 51 11.78 11.49 -17.37
CA SER A 51 11.35 10.09 -17.33
C SER A 51 10.22 9.87 -16.30
N PHE A 52 10.08 10.73 -15.30
CA PHE A 52 9.03 10.57 -14.29
C PHE A 52 7.61 10.63 -14.86
N TYR A 53 7.37 11.46 -15.89
CA TYR A 53 6.03 11.66 -16.50
C TYR A 53 5.79 10.83 -17.76
N SER A 54 6.85 10.23 -18.29
CA SER A 54 6.82 9.31 -19.42
C SER A 54 5.91 8.10 -19.21
N ALA A 55 5.12 7.75 -20.22
CA ALA A 55 4.42 6.46 -20.26
C ALA A 55 5.35 5.32 -20.70
N TYR A 56 5.01 4.09 -20.29
CA TYR A 56 5.66 2.88 -20.80
C TYR A 56 4.62 1.83 -21.16
N SER A 57 4.97 0.92 -22.06
CA SER A 57 4.12 -0.22 -22.41
C SER A 57 4.44 -1.42 -21.52
N LEU A 58 3.40 -2.05 -20.97
CA LEU A 58 3.49 -3.33 -20.28
C LEU A 58 3.48 -4.52 -21.26
N HIS A 59 3.26 -4.28 -22.54
CA HIS A 59 3.10 -5.34 -23.53
C HIS A 59 4.42 -6.13 -23.69
N ASN A 60 4.32 -7.46 -23.67
CA ASN A 60 5.43 -8.40 -23.87
C ASN A 60 6.63 -8.28 -22.89
N ASN A 61 6.42 -7.72 -21.70
CA ASN A 61 7.43 -7.70 -20.64
C ASN A 61 6.88 -8.31 -19.34
N LEU A 62 7.03 -9.63 -19.21
CA LEU A 62 6.49 -10.39 -18.07
C LEU A 62 7.11 -9.96 -16.73
N ASP A 63 8.42 -9.70 -16.70
CA ASP A 63 9.11 -9.27 -15.48
C ASP A 63 8.59 -7.92 -14.98
N LEU A 64 8.35 -6.99 -15.92
CA LEU A 64 7.74 -5.70 -15.60
C LEU A 64 6.31 -5.90 -15.07
N GLN A 65 5.50 -6.74 -15.70
CA GLN A 65 4.14 -7.04 -15.25
C GLN A 65 4.12 -7.63 -13.84
N ILE A 66 4.96 -8.63 -13.56
CA ILE A 66 5.07 -9.26 -12.24
C ILE A 66 5.48 -8.22 -11.19
N ARG A 67 6.46 -7.36 -11.50
CA ARG A 67 6.85 -6.27 -10.60
C ARG A 67 5.71 -5.31 -10.31
N LYS A 68 4.92 -4.90 -11.32
CA LYS A 68 3.78 -4.00 -11.12
C LYS A 68 2.63 -4.65 -10.35
N ALA A 69 2.40 -5.95 -10.54
CA ALA A 69 1.48 -6.71 -9.70
C ALA A 69 1.98 -6.78 -8.25
N GLY A 70 3.28 -6.98 -8.03
CA GLY A 70 3.91 -6.94 -6.71
C GLY A 70 3.73 -5.59 -6.02
N HIS A 71 3.95 -4.49 -6.75
CA HIS A 71 3.68 -3.14 -6.26
C HIS A 71 2.20 -2.96 -5.87
N PHE A 72 1.26 -3.33 -6.75
CA PHE A 72 -0.16 -3.28 -6.43
C PHE A 72 -0.48 -4.02 -5.10
N VAL A 73 0.07 -5.22 -4.91
CA VAL A 73 -0.17 -6.02 -3.70
C VAL A 73 0.52 -5.42 -2.46
N ILE A 74 1.80 -5.03 -2.52
CA ILE A 74 2.53 -4.52 -1.34
C ILE A 74 1.89 -3.24 -0.80
N TYR A 75 1.50 -2.32 -1.69
CA TYR A 75 0.83 -1.08 -1.30
C TYR A 75 -0.62 -1.33 -0.85
N GLY A 76 -1.28 -2.35 -1.38
CA GLY A 76 -2.54 -2.86 -0.81
C GLY A 76 -2.37 -3.36 0.64
N VAL A 77 -1.34 -4.15 0.91
CA VAL A 77 -1.06 -4.68 2.26
C VAL A 77 -0.69 -3.55 3.24
N ILE A 78 0.13 -2.58 2.83
CA ILE A 78 0.44 -1.40 3.66
C ILE A 78 -0.84 -0.63 4.01
N ALA A 79 -1.75 -0.45 3.03
CA ALA A 79 -3.05 0.18 3.29
C ALA A 79 -3.88 -0.58 4.33
N LEU A 80 -3.85 -1.93 4.32
CA LEU A 80 -4.50 -2.75 5.35
C LEU A 80 -3.86 -2.58 6.72
N LEU A 81 -2.53 -2.62 6.81
CA LEU A 81 -1.82 -2.47 8.08
C LEU A 81 -2.13 -1.12 8.73
N ILE A 82 -2.17 -0.06 7.92
CA ILE A 82 -2.57 1.28 8.38
C ILE A 82 -4.04 1.25 8.79
N PHE A 83 -4.95 0.74 7.96
CA PHE A 83 -6.38 0.61 8.27
C PHE A 83 -6.64 -0.07 9.63
N PHE A 84 -5.90 -1.12 9.97
CA PHE A 84 -6.04 -1.84 11.24
C PHE A 84 -5.40 -1.12 12.44
N THR A 85 -4.49 -0.19 12.21
CA THR A 85 -3.77 0.53 13.26
C THR A 85 -4.21 1.99 13.42
N THR A 86 -5.03 2.51 12.51
CA THR A 86 -5.66 3.84 12.61
C THR A 86 -6.61 3.87 13.83
N PRO A 87 -6.44 4.82 14.77
CA PRO A 87 -7.22 4.89 16.00
C PRO A 87 -8.63 5.48 15.83
N VAL A 88 -8.99 5.92 14.63
CA VAL A 88 -10.28 6.58 14.37
C VAL A 88 -11.43 5.56 14.38
N LYS A 89 -12.57 5.97 14.92
CA LYS A 89 -13.73 5.09 15.09
C LYS A 89 -14.52 4.90 13.79
N LYS A 90 -14.53 5.90 12.90
CA LYS A 90 -15.33 5.83 11.68
C LYS A 90 -14.61 4.98 10.63
N LEU A 91 -15.35 4.02 10.06
CA LEU A 91 -14.80 3.06 9.11
C LEU A 91 -14.22 3.73 7.86
N TRP A 92 -14.93 4.73 7.31
CA TRP A 92 -14.49 5.43 6.11
C TRP A 92 -13.20 6.25 6.37
N GLU A 93 -13.02 6.79 7.58
CA GLU A 93 -11.79 7.50 7.97
C GLU A 93 -10.60 6.53 8.05
N ARG A 94 -10.83 5.29 8.50
CA ARG A 94 -9.80 4.23 8.48
C ARG A 94 -9.43 3.84 7.05
N GLY A 95 -10.43 3.66 6.19
CA GLY A 95 -10.24 3.37 4.76
C GLY A 95 -9.45 4.48 4.06
N LEU A 96 -9.85 5.73 4.26
CA LEU A 96 -9.17 6.90 3.71
C LEU A 96 -7.74 7.03 4.24
N SER A 97 -7.54 6.85 5.55
CA SER A 97 -6.20 6.88 6.15
C SER A 97 -5.29 5.81 5.55
N GLY A 98 -5.77 4.57 5.40
CA GLY A 98 -5.01 3.48 4.79
C GLY A 98 -4.64 3.77 3.34
N ALA A 99 -5.64 4.14 2.52
CA ALA A 99 -5.43 4.41 1.10
C ALA A 99 -4.50 5.62 0.86
N ALA A 100 -4.75 6.74 1.55
CA ALA A 100 -3.97 7.97 1.38
C ALA A 100 -2.53 7.79 1.87
N SER A 101 -2.33 7.23 3.07
CA SER A 101 -0.98 7.03 3.60
C SER A 101 -0.18 6.04 2.76
N SER A 102 -0.77 4.91 2.33
CA SER A 102 -0.07 3.95 1.48
C SER A 102 0.28 4.53 0.09
N THR A 103 -0.62 5.32 -0.50
CA THR A 103 -0.33 6.04 -1.76
C THR A 103 0.82 7.03 -1.60
N LEU A 104 0.86 7.78 -0.50
CA LEU A 104 1.97 8.70 -0.21
C LEU A 104 3.30 7.96 0.01
N ILE A 105 3.27 6.80 0.68
CA ILE A 105 4.45 5.94 0.81
C ILE A 105 4.94 5.48 -0.57
N GLY A 106 4.01 5.07 -1.46
CA GLY A 106 4.36 4.69 -2.83
C GLY A 106 4.87 5.83 -3.69
N LEU A 107 4.39 7.06 -3.48
CA LEU A 107 4.96 8.24 -4.11
C LEU A 107 6.41 8.49 -3.64
N ILE A 108 6.67 8.36 -2.34
CA ILE A 108 8.02 8.51 -1.78
C ILE A 108 8.97 7.44 -2.35
N ASP A 109 8.52 6.19 -2.48
CA ASP A 109 9.29 5.11 -3.11
C ASP A 109 9.58 5.41 -4.59
N GLU A 110 8.60 5.86 -5.38
CA GLU A 110 8.85 6.18 -6.79
C GLU A 110 9.79 7.38 -6.98
N ILE A 111 9.70 8.38 -6.10
CA ILE A 111 10.67 9.47 -6.04
C ILE A 111 12.05 8.91 -5.71
N HIS A 112 12.18 8.05 -4.70
CA HIS A 112 13.44 7.40 -4.33
C HIS A 112 14.01 6.54 -5.48
N GLN A 113 13.18 5.74 -6.13
CA GLN A 113 13.55 4.90 -7.25
C GLN A 113 14.05 5.73 -8.43
N TYR A 114 13.57 6.96 -8.65
CA TYR A 114 14.13 7.85 -9.65
C TYR A 114 15.65 8.08 -9.45
N PHE A 115 16.15 8.04 -8.22
CA PHE A 115 17.57 8.21 -7.92
C PHE A 115 18.40 6.93 -8.14
N LEU A 116 17.78 5.76 -8.35
CA LEU A 116 18.49 4.50 -8.61
C LEU A 116 18.87 4.36 -10.10
N ILE A 117 20.01 3.74 -10.40
CA ILE A 117 20.60 3.71 -11.75
C ILE A 117 19.73 2.97 -12.78
N SER A 118 19.24 1.78 -12.47
CA SER A 118 18.40 0.97 -13.39
C SER A 118 16.92 1.34 -13.36
N ARG A 119 16.55 2.31 -12.53
CA ARG A 119 15.17 2.73 -12.33
C ARG A 119 14.92 4.09 -12.94
N SER A 120 13.79 4.20 -13.62
CA SER A 120 13.35 5.46 -14.20
C SER A 120 12.54 6.31 -13.22
N GLY A 121 11.91 5.68 -12.21
CA GLY A 121 10.84 6.25 -11.37
C GLY A 121 9.67 6.75 -12.24
N ARG A 122 8.43 6.28 -12.05
CA ARG A 122 7.33 6.73 -12.94
C ARG A 122 6.10 7.12 -12.14
N ILE A 123 5.48 8.24 -12.52
CA ILE A 123 4.17 8.64 -11.97
C ILE A 123 3.09 7.58 -12.26
N LEU A 124 3.24 6.84 -13.36
CA LEU A 124 2.37 5.70 -13.67
C LEU A 124 2.40 4.63 -12.57
N ASP A 125 3.57 4.43 -11.95
CA ASP A 125 3.74 3.47 -10.87
C ASP A 125 3.09 3.95 -9.58
N VAL A 126 3.07 5.27 -9.33
CA VAL A 126 2.29 5.88 -8.23
C VAL A 126 0.80 5.56 -8.39
N TYR A 127 0.26 5.60 -9.62
CA TYR A 127 -1.14 5.23 -9.87
C TYR A 127 -1.39 3.73 -9.63
N ILE A 128 -0.45 2.86 -9.98
CA ILE A 128 -0.56 1.41 -9.70
C ILE A 128 -0.54 1.17 -8.18
N ASN A 129 0.35 1.83 -7.45
CA ASN A 129 0.44 1.78 -5.98
C ASN A 129 -0.87 2.28 -5.34
N ALA A 130 -1.43 3.37 -5.87
CA ALA A 130 -2.70 3.94 -5.43
C ALA A 130 -3.88 3.00 -5.70
N ALA A 131 -3.93 2.35 -6.87
CA ALA A 131 -4.97 1.39 -7.21
C ALA A 131 -4.98 0.19 -6.24
N GLY A 132 -3.80 -0.34 -5.91
CA GLY A 132 -3.65 -1.40 -4.91
C GLY A 132 -4.14 -0.96 -3.52
N SER A 133 -3.68 0.21 -3.09
CA SER A 133 -4.06 0.82 -1.81
C SER A 133 -5.58 1.01 -1.68
N LEU A 134 -6.22 1.56 -2.72
CA LEU A 134 -7.66 1.80 -2.75
C LEU A 134 -8.46 0.49 -2.77
N THR A 135 -8.01 -0.50 -3.55
CA THR A 135 -8.67 -1.81 -3.66
C THR A 135 -8.72 -2.50 -2.30
N PHE A 136 -7.59 -2.57 -1.61
CA PHE A 136 -7.48 -3.27 -0.33
C PHE A 136 -8.18 -2.51 0.80
N ALA A 137 -8.06 -1.17 0.84
CA ALA A 137 -8.79 -0.36 1.81
C ALA A 137 -10.31 -0.48 1.64
N THR A 138 -10.81 -0.48 0.39
CA THR A 138 -12.23 -0.70 0.09
C THR A 138 -12.67 -2.10 0.50
N ALA A 139 -11.89 -3.13 0.16
CA ALA A 139 -12.17 -4.51 0.55
C ALA A 139 -12.24 -4.67 2.08
N ALA A 140 -11.35 -4.01 2.83
CA ALA A 140 -11.38 -4.01 4.29
C ALA A 140 -12.63 -3.33 4.86
N CYS A 141 -13.03 -2.19 4.29
CA CYS A 141 -14.28 -1.52 4.65
C CYS A 141 -15.49 -2.44 4.42
N VAL A 142 -15.61 -3.02 3.23
CA VAL A 142 -16.72 -3.93 2.89
C VAL A 142 -16.72 -5.16 3.79
N GLY A 143 -15.56 -5.80 3.98
CA GLY A 143 -15.41 -6.95 4.87
C GLY A 143 -15.82 -6.65 6.31
N TYR A 144 -15.44 -5.49 6.84
CA TYR A 144 -15.84 -5.05 8.17
C TYR A 144 -17.37 -4.84 8.28
N LEU A 145 -18.00 -4.24 7.27
CA LEU A 145 -19.46 -4.07 7.24
C LEU A 145 -20.20 -5.40 7.20
N ILE A 146 -19.73 -6.36 6.39
CA ILE A 146 -20.29 -7.71 6.32
C ILE A 146 -20.16 -8.41 7.67
N PHE A 147 -18.96 -8.39 8.27
CA PHE A 147 -18.71 -9.00 9.56
C PHE A 147 -19.65 -8.45 10.64
N ARG A 148 -19.80 -7.13 10.73
CA ARG A 148 -20.71 -6.50 11.69
C ARG A 148 -22.17 -6.90 11.48
N LYS A 149 -22.62 -7.02 10.22
CA LYS A 149 -23.99 -7.49 9.92
C LYS A 149 -24.21 -8.92 10.40
N LEU A 150 -23.23 -9.81 10.19
CA LEU A 150 -23.30 -11.20 10.63
C LEU A 150 -23.31 -11.33 12.16
N GLU A 151 -22.51 -10.52 12.86
CA GLU A 151 -22.46 -10.50 14.32
C GLU A 151 -23.77 -10.03 14.97
N ILE A 152 -24.39 -8.97 14.41
CA ILE A 152 -25.69 -8.48 14.85
C ILE A 152 -26.76 -9.55 14.65
N LYS A 153 -26.79 -10.20 13.48
CA LYS A 153 -27.75 -11.28 13.19
C LYS A 153 -27.62 -12.45 14.18
N LYS A 154 -26.39 -12.91 14.43
CA LYS A 154 -26.10 -14.00 15.39
C LYS A 154 -26.57 -13.65 16.81
N THR A 155 -26.34 -12.41 17.24
CA THR A 155 -26.75 -11.93 18.57
C THR A 155 -28.28 -11.86 18.70
N ALA A 156 -28.97 -11.43 17.64
CA ALA A 156 -30.44 -11.40 17.60
C ALA A 156 -31.06 -12.81 17.67
N GLU A 157 -30.51 -13.76 16.91
CA GLU A 157 -30.95 -15.16 16.94
C GLU A 157 -30.73 -15.81 18.32
N ALA A 158 -29.57 -15.58 18.94
CA ALA A 158 -29.28 -16.08 20.29
C ALA A 158 -30.23 -15.51 21.35
N GLY A 159 -30.58 -14.22 21.26
CA GLY A 159 -31.57 -13.59 22.13
C GLY A 159 -32.96 -14.20 21.99
N ALA A 160 -33.43 -14.41 20.75
CA ALA A 160 -34.73 -15.01 20.47
C ALA A 160 -34.86 -16.45 20.98
N HIS A 161 -33.78 -17.25 20.90
CA HIS A 161 -33.75 -18.59 21.47
C HIS A 161 -33.81 -18.57 23.01
N ARG A 162 -33.14 -17.62 23.67
CA ARG A 162 -33.17 -17.49 25.13
C ARG A 162 -34.54 -17.06 25.66
N GLU A 163 -35.23 -16.14 24.98
CA GLU A 163 -36.58 -15.70 25.34
C GLU A 163 -37.61 -16.83 25.23
N LYS A 164 -37.53 -17.66 24.17
CA LYS A 164 -38.38 -18.85 24.03
C LYS A 164 -38.13 -19.94 25.06
N ALA A 165 -36.94 -19.97 25.66
CA ALA A 165 -36.54 -20.97 26.66
C ALA A 165 -36.88 -20.56 28.11
N LEU A 166 -37.29 -19.30 28.34
CA LEU A 166 -37.74 -18.86 29.66
C LEU A 166 -39.14 -19.41 29.96
N PRO A 167 -39.36 -20.05 31.12
CA PRO A 167 -40.70 -20.48 31.50
C PRO A 167 -41.61 -19.26 31.59
N LYS A 168 -42.76 -19.32 30.91
CA LYS A 168 -43.80 -18.29 31.08
C LYS A 168 -44.21 -18.28 32.54
N SER A 169 -43.93 -17.20 33.25
CA SER A 169 -44.44 -17.00 34.61
C SER A 169 -45.97 -17.03 34.57
N MET A 170 -46.55 -18.08 35.16
CA MET A 170 -47.98 -18.17 35.48
C MET A 170 -48.34 -17.23 36.63
#